data_AF-A0A1Z9I0F7-F1
#
_entry.id   AF-A0A1Z9I0F7-F1
#
_cell.length_a   1.000
_cell.length_b   1.000
_cell.length_c   1.000
_cell.angle_alpha   90.00
_cell.angle_beta   90.00
_cell.angle_gamma   90.00
#
_symmetry.space_group_name_H-M   'P 1'
#
loop_
_entity.id
_entity.type
_entity.pdbx_description
1 polymer ?
#
loop_
_entity_poly.entity_id
_entity_poly.type
_entity_poly.pdbx_seq_one_letter_code
_entity_poly.pdbx_strand_id
1 'polypeptide(L)'
;MAGYSKENHRQNQALQTILDGGTPEKRIIVSMEDVNEKKQRQKQIAEDREKSSKRSEALSSARTPWFCPSCKKVMKKKLDDKMYRLYNHCFNCQVEVENKMRIEGTYDDWEKEKIKQNQLSWIQEQRETIEQFKKQKAPEFYQQFRPDGYSIDKEKWDMDKSFILEQAEEALDYLKKMEDSLK
;
A
#
# COMPACT_ATOMS: atom_id res chain seq x y z
N MET A 1 36.25 -24.25 27.80
CA MET A 1 35.93 -25.66 27.49
C MET A 1 35.43 -25.73 26.07
N ALA A 2 36.27 -26.16 25.14
CA ALA A 2 35.94 -26.17 23.72
C ALA A 2 35.00 -27.34 23.38
N GLY A 3 33.81 -27.03 22.86
CA GLY A 3 33.13 -27.81 21.83
C GLY A 3 32.73 -29.27 22.15
N TYR A 4 31.89 -29.50 23.15
CA TYR A 4 31.15 -30.76 23.24
C TYR A 4 30.05 -30.79 22.16
N SER A 5 30.39 -31.32 20.99
CA SER A 5 29.46 -31.64 19.89
C SER A 5 29.18 -33.15 19.90
N LYS A 6 27.95 -33.55 19.58
CA LYS A 6 27.61 -34.98 19.37
C LYS A 6 28.54 -35.64 18.33
N GLU A 7 29.02 -34.87 17.36
CA GLU A 7 29.95 -35.35 16.35
C GLU A 7 31.37 -35.55 16.90
N ASN A 8 31.85 -34.64 17.77
CA ASN A 8 33.14 -34.80 18.45
C ASN A 8 33.14 -36.02 19.37
N HIS A 9 32.05 -36.25 20.10
CA HIS A 9 31.91 -37.45 20.94
C HIS A 9 31.97 -38.73 20.10
N ARG A 10 31.31 -38.75 18.94
CA ARG A 10 31.36 -39.89 18.02
C ARG A 10 32.73 -40.11 17.41
N GLN A 11 33.40 -39.04 16.99
CA GLN A 11 34.77 -39.11 16.48
C GLN A 11 35.71 -39.70 17.52
N ASN A 12 35.60 -39.26 18.77
CA ASN A 12 36.40 -39.82 19.88
C ASN A 12 36.10 -41.30 20.14
N GLN A 13 34.82 -41.71 20.10
CA GLN A 13 34.44 -43.12 20.24
C GLN A 13 34.98 -43.98 19.09
N ALA A 14 34.88 -43.51 17.85
CA ALA A 14 35.42 -44.22 16.70
C ALA A 14 36.96 -44.34 16.76
N LEU A 15 37.65 -43.29 17.21
CA LEU A 15 39.11 -43.31 17.44
C LEU A 15 39.48 -44.31 18.53
N GLN A 16 38.72 -44.36 19.62
CA GLN A 16 38.94 -45.32 20.70
C GLN A 16 38.79 -46.77 20.20
N THR A 17 37.75 -47.07 19.41
CA THR A 17 37.56 -48.41 18.81
C THR A 17 38.68 -48.82 17.86
N ILE A 18 39.30 -47.86 17.15
CA ILE A 18 40.46 -48.10 16.28
C ILE A 18 41.71 -48.40 17.12
N LEU A 19 41.93 -47.66 18.21
CA LEU A 19 43.04 -47.89 19.14
C LEU A 19 42.95 -49.27 19.82
N ASP A 20 41.72 -49.72 20.10
CA ASP A 20 41.43 -51.05 20.66
C ASP A 20 41.55 -52.18 19.62
N GLY A 21 41.93 -51.87 18.37
CA GLY A 21 42.14 -52.86 17.29
C GLY A 21 40.87 -53.36 16.60
N GLY A 22 39.71 -52.74 16.88
CA GLY A 22 38.42 -53.07 16.27
C GLY A 22 38.13 -52.29 14.98
N THR A 23 37.01 -52.61 14.34
CA THR A 23 36.48 -51.81 13.22
C THR A 23 35.35 -50.91 13.70
N PRO A 24 35.40 -49.59 13.44
CA PRO A 24 34.36 -48.66 13.90
C PRO A 24 33.05 -48.83 13.12
N GLU A 25 31.93 -48.62 13.80
CA GLU A 25 30.59 -48.69 13.20
C GLU A 25 30.41 -47.66 12.07
N LYS A 26 30.20 -48.12 10.84
CA LYS A 26 29.86 -47.27 9.70
C LYS A 26 28.34 -47.09 9.63
N ARG A 27 27.84 -45.86 9.80
CA ARG A 27 26.43 -45.53 9.54
C ARG A 27 26.24 -45.00 8.14
N ILE A 28 25.31 -45.60 7.41
CA ILE A 28 24.79 -45.08 6.14
C ILE A 28 23.66 -44.11 6.49
N ILE A 29 23.87 -42.83 6.21
CA ILE A 29 22.81 -41.83 6.37
C ILE A 29 22.01 -41.84 5.07
N VAL A 30 20.85 -42.51 5.10
CA VAL A 30 19.91 -42.48 3.98
C VAL A 30 19.04 -41.23 4.14
N SER A 31 19.27 -40.21 3.32
CA SER A 31 18.35 -39.08 3.24
C SER A 31 17.12 -39.53 2.46
N MET A 32 15.93 -39.48 3.07
CA MET A 32 14.65 -39.86 2.44
C MET A 32 14.30 -39.01 1.21
N GLU A 33 14.91 -37.83 1.07
CA GLU A 33 14.65 -36.87 0.01
C GLU A 33 15.93 -36.61 -0.80
N ASP A 34 15.76 -36.33 -2.09
CA ASP A 34 16.85 -35.91 -2.96
C ASP A 34 17.41 -34.56 -2.51
N VAL A 35 18.71 -34.54 -2.21
CA VAL A 35 19.43 -33.34 -1.73
C VAL A 35 19.33 -32.19 -2.74
N ASN A 36 19.27 -32.51 -4.03
CA ASN A 36 19.16 -31.55 -5.12
C ASN A 36 17.77 -30.89 -5.16
N GLU A 37 16.69 -31.66 -5.05
CA GLU A 37 15.33 -31.12 -4.98
C GLU A 37 15.13 -30.25 -3.75
N LYS A 38 15.69 -30.65 -2.60
CA LYS A 38 15.65 -29.85 -1.37
C LYS A 38 16.34 -28.50 -1.54
N LYS A 39 17.51 -28.46 -2.20
CA LYS A 39 18.23 -27.22 -2.52
C LYS A 39 17.44 -26.35 -3.50
N GLN A 40 16.81 -26.94 -4.51
CA GLN A 40 15.96 -26.21 -5.46
C GLN A 40 14.75 -25.59 -4.76
N ARG A 41 14.06 -26.35 -3.90
CA ARG A 41 12.94 -25.86 -3.10
C ARG A 41 13.35 -24.71 -2.17
N GLN A 42 14.51 -24.82 -1.53
CA GLN A 42 15.04 -23.74 -0.68
C GLN A 42 15.31 -22.45 -1.48
N LYS A 43 15.85 -22.57 -2.70
CA LYS A 43 16.04 -21.41 -3.60
C LYS A 43 14.72 -20.76 -3.97
N GLN A 44 13.71 -21.55 -4.35
CA GLN A 44 12.37 -21.04 -4.65
C GLN A 44 11.75 -20.30 -3.45
N ILE A 45 11.84 -20.87 -2.24
CA ILE A 45 11.35 -20.22 -1.01
C ILE A 45 12.08 -18.90 -0.75
N ALA A 46 13.39 -18.84 -0.99
CA ALA A 46 14.18 -17.63 -0.81
C ALA A 46 13.76 -16.54 -1.81
N GLU A 47 13.61 -16.90 -3.09
CA GLU A 47 13.14 -15.99 -4.14
C GLU A 47 11.73 -15.47 -3.86
N ASP A 48 10.82 -16.33 -3.39
CA ASP A 48 9.44 -15.94 -3.05
C ASP A 48 9.40 -15.00 -1.84
N ARG A 49 10.25 -15.23 -0.82
CA ARG A 49 10.41 -14.30 0.30
C ARG A 49 10.93 -12.95 -0.15
N GLU A 50 11.91 -12.91 -1.05
CA GLU A 50 12.46 -11.67 -1.58
C GLU A 50 11.40 -10.89 -2.37
N LYS A 51 10.64 -11.57 -3.25
CA LYS A 51 9.52 -10.97 -3.98
C LYS A 51 8.44 -10.43 -3.03
N SER A 52 8.10 -11.18 -1.98
CA SER A 52 7.13 -10.75 -0.97
C SER A 52 7.63 -9.51 -0.20
N SER A 53 8.92 -9.48 0.16
CA SER A 53 9.53 -8.34 0.85
C SER A 53 9.45 -7.08 -0.01
N LYS A 54 9.84 -7.16 -1.29
CA LYS A 54 9.77 -6.03 -2.24
C LYS A 54 8.36 -5.47 -2.37
N ARG A 55 7.35 -6.34 -2.45
CA ARG A 55 5.94 -5.91 -2.50
C ARG A 55 5.50 -5.22 -1.20
N SER A 56 5.89 -5.78 -0.06
CA SER A 56 5.55 -5.20 1.26
C SER A 56 6.23 -3.86 1.48
N GLU A 57 7.46 -3.71 1.01
CA GLU A 57 8.24 -2.47 1.12
C GLU A 57 7.64 -1.36 0.25
N ALA A 58 7.26 -1.68 -1.00
CA ALA A 58 6.59 -0.74 -1.89
C ALA A 58 5.27 -0.20 -1.31
N LEU A 59 4.54 -1.01 -0.54
CA LEU A 59 3.27 -0.64 0.09
C LEU A 59 3.40 -0.15 1.54
N SER A 60 4.62 -0.09 2.07
CA SER A 60 4.86 0.27 3.47
C SER A 60 4.41 1.70 3.80
N SER A 61 4.51 2.62 2.83
CA SER A 61 4.07 4.01 2.94
C SER A 61 2.55 4.17 3.03
N ALA A 62 1.79 3.25 2.44
CA ALA A 62 0.33 3.28 2.44
C ALA A 62 -0.29 2.69 3.71
N ARG A 63 0.48 1.92 4.49
CA ARG A 63 0.00 1.23 5.69
C ARG A 63 0.13 2.13 6.92
N THR A 64 -0.95 2.26 7.70
CA THR A 64 -0.88 2.91 9.00
C THR A 64 -0.01 2.08 9.96
N PRO A 65 1.03 2.68 10.57
CA PRO A 65 1.89 1.97 11.51
C PRO A 65 1.15 1.75 12.82
N TRP A 66 1.49 0.66 13.50
CA TRP A 66 0.93 0.33 14.81
C TRP A 66 1.44 1.28 15.90
N PHE A 67 2.60 1.89 15.65
CA PHE A 67 3.25 2.86 16.53
C PHE A 67 3.38 4.19 15.82
N CYS A 68 3.07 5.27 16.54
CA CYS A 68 3.23 6.62 16.02
C CYS A 68 4.71 6.94 15.75
N PRO A 69 5.08 7.50 14.58
CA PRO A 69 6.46 7.92 14.31
C PRO A 69 6.99 8.97 15.30
N SER A 70 6.13 9.91 15.72
CA SER A 70 6.53 11.05 16.56
C SER A 70 6.70 10.66 18.04
N CYS A 71 5.72 9.97 18.63
CA CYS A 71 5.74 9.66 20.07
C CYS A 71 6.04 8.19 20.40
N LYS A 72 6.17 7.32 19.40
CA LYS A 72 6.43 5.87 19.54
C LYS A 72 5.40 5.12 20.40
N LYS A 73 4.28 5.75 20.74
CA LYS A 73 3.16 5.12 21.46
C LYS A 73 2.29 4.32 20.48
N VAL A 74 1.59 3.33 21.02
CA VAL A 74 0.65 2.49 20.24
C VAL A 74 -0.54 3.33 19.79
N MET A 75 -0.86 3.26 18.51
CA MET A 75 -2.03 3.89 17.89
C MET A 75 -3.23 2.94 18.01
N LYS A 76 -4.11 3.19 19.00
CA LYS A 76 -5.30 2.35 19.27
C LYS A 76 -6.62 3.10 19.17
N LYS A 77 -6.58 4.43 19.10
CA LYS A 77 -7.80 5.24 19.11
C LYS A 77 -8.44 5.17 17.73
N LYS A 78 -9.78 5.22 17.68
CA LYS A 78 -10.55 5.22 16.43
C LYS A 78 -10.16 6.35 15.46
N LEU A 79 -9.67 7.48 16.00
CA LEU A 79 -9.25 8.65 15.23
C LEU A 79 -7.78 8.61 14.78
N ASP A 80 -6.98 7.65 15.27
CA ASP A 80 -5.55 7.58 14.94
C ASP A 80 -5.32 7.33 13.44
N ASP A 81 -6.13 6.48 12.81
CA ASP A 81 -6.03 6.21 11.35
C ASP A 81 -6.29 7.47 10.51
N LYS A 82 -7.27 8.28 10.91
CA LYS A 82 -7.60 9.54 10.21
C LYS A 82 -6.47 10.55 10.37
N MET A 83 -5.96 10.72 11.58
CA MET A 83 -4.88 11.67 11.86
C MET A 83 -3.56 11.28 11.18
N TYR A 84 -3.27 9.98 11.09
CA TYR A 84 -2.10 9.51 10.36
C TYR A 84 -2.18 9.88 8.87
N ARG A 85 -3.33 9.67 8.24
CA ARG A 85 -3.51 9.99 6.81
C ARG A 85 -3.41 11.48 6.50
N LEU A 86 -3.76 12.34 7.44
CA LEU A 86 -3.73 13.80 7.27
C LEU A 86 -2.38 14.42 7.65
N TYR A 87 -1.78 13.95 8.74
CA TYR A 87 -0.63 14.62 9.38
C TYR A 87 0.55 13.69 9.68
N ASN A 88 0.46 12.40 9.35
CA ASN A 88 1.49 11.37 9.60
C ASN A 88 1.84 11.13 11.09
N HIS A 89 0.96 11.51 12.02
CA HIS A 89 1.11 11.25 13.45
C HIS A 89 -0.21 10.85 14.13
N CYS A 90 -0.13 10.42 15.39
CA CYS A 90 -1.29 9.97 16.15
C CYS A 90 -2.15 11.12 16.69
N PHE A 91 -3.39 10.79 17.08
CA PHE A 91 -4.35 11.76 17.57
C PHE A 91 -3.85 12.55 18.79
N ASN A 92 -3.13 11.92 19.72
CA ASN A 92 -2.59 12.62 20.88
C ASN A 92 -1.54 13.67 20.49
N CYS A 93 -0.66 13.35 19.54
CA CYS A 93 0.31 14.32 19.05
C CYS A 93 -0.39 15.51 18.39
N GLN A 94 -1.45 15.26 17.63
CA GLN A 94 -2.24 16.35 17.04
C GLN A 94 -2.86 17.24 18.11
N VAL A 95 -3.44 16.67 19.17
CA VAL A 95 -4.01 17.44 20.29
C VAL A 95 -2.95 18.31 20.98
N GLU A 96 -1.72 17.81 21.13
CA GLU A 96 -0.62 18.60 21.69
C GLU A 96 -0.25 19.79 20.78
N VAL A 97 -0.27 19.62 19.45
CA VAL A 97 -0.03 20.72 18.49
C VAL A 97 -1.17 21.74 18.56
N GLU A 98 -2.43 21.29 18.52
CA GLU A 98 -3.60 22.17 18.59
C GLU A 98 -3.66 22.95 19.91
N ASN A 99 -3.33 22.30 21.03
CA ASN A 99 -3.27 22.99 22.32
C ASN A 99 -2.21 24.08 22.34
N LYS A 100 -1.04 23.86 21.74
CA LYS A 100 -0.01 24.91 21.61
C LYS A 100 -0.50 26.08 20.77
N MET A 101 -1.12 25.80 19.62
CA MET A 101 -1.71 26.84 18.76
C MET A 101 -2.83 27.63 19.48
N ARG A 102 -3.61 26.97 20.34
CA ARG A 102 -4.63 27.66 21.15
C ARG A 102 -4.04 28.54 22.23
N ILE A 103 -2.93 28.13 22.86
CA ILE A 103 -2.21 28.97 23.83
C ILE A 103 -1.61 30.20 23.13
N GLU A 104 -1.13 30.03 21.90
CA GLU A 104 -0.57 31.09 21.07
C GLU A 104 -1.64 32.00 20.43
N GLY A 105 -2.91 31.57 20.42
CA GLY A 105 -4.03 32.30 19.80
C GLY A 105 -4.11 32.17 18.27
N THR A 106 -3.25 31.36 17.65
CA THR A 106 -3.14 31.20 16.18
C THR A 106 -4.09 30.15 15.60
N TYR A 107 -4.82 29.43 16.47
CA TYR A 107 -5.68 28.31 16.08
C TYR A 107 -6.79 28.71 15.09
N ASP A 108 -7.44 29.86 15.30
CA ASP A 108 -8.56 30.31 14.48
C ASP A 108 -8.15 30.62 13.04
N ASP A 109 -6.94 31.16 12.86
CA ASP A 109 -6.40 31.47 11.53
C ASP A 109 -5.99 30.19 10.80
N TRP A 110 -5.38 29.24 11.52
CA TRP A 110 -5.08 27.91 10.99
C TRP A 110 -6.34 27.16 10.54
N GLU A 111 -7.43 27.23 11.32
CA GLU A 111 -8.71 26.62 10.96
C GLU A 111 -9.29 27.23 9.67
N LYS A 112 -9.32 28.56 9.58
CA LYS A 112 -9.77 29.27 8.38
C LYS A 112 -8.93 28.90 7.16
N GLU A 113 -7.60 28.83 7.30
CA GLU A 113 -6.70 28.44 6.23
C GLU A 113 -6.98 27.01 5.75
N LYS A 114 -7.26 26.08 6.67
CA LYS A 114 -7.63 24.70 6.31
C LYS A 114 -8.94 24.62 5.54
N ILE A 115 -9.94 25.39 5.94
CA ILE A 115 -11.22 25.47 5.20
C ILE A 115 -10.98 26.00 3.78
N LYS A 116 -10.18 27.07 3.64
CA LYS A 116 -9.81 27.62 2.32
C LYS A 116 -9.08 26.60 1.46
N GLN A 117 -8.09 25.89 2.01
CA GLN A 117 -7.33 24.86 1.29
C GLN A 117 -8.25 23.72 0.81
N ASN A 118 -9.19 23.28 1.64
CA ASN A 118 -10.17 22.25 1.25
C ASN A 118 -11.09 22.73 0.12
N GLN A 119 -11.56 23.99 0.19
CA GLN A 119 -12.38 24.59 -0.87
C GLN A 119 -11.61 24.69 -2.20
N LEU A 120 -10.34 25.11 -2.15
CA LEU A 120 -9.48 25.17 -3.33
C LEU A 120 -9.23 23.77 -3.92
N SER A 121 -8.97 22.77 -3.09
CA SER A 121 -8.82 21.37 -3.52
C SER A 121 -10.08 20.88 -4.23
N TRP A 122 -11.26 21.15 -3.66
CA TRP A 122 -12.54 20.80 -4.28
C TRP A 122 -12.72 21.47 -5.64
N ILE A 123 -12.42 22.78 -5.76
CA ILE A 123 -12.49 23.49 -7.04
C ILE A 123 -11.57 22.86 -8.09
N GLN A 124 -10.35 22.50 -7.71
CA GLN A 124 -9.39 21.85 -8.61
C GLN A 124 -9.91 20.48 -9.09
N GLU A 125 -10.42 19.65 -8.18
CA GLU A 125 -11.03 18.36 -8.54
C GLU A 125 -12.22 18.52 -9.49
N GLN A 126 -13.08 19.53 -9.26
CA GLN A 126 -14.20 19.82 -10.15
C GLN A 126 -13.74 20.24 -11.55
N ARG A 127 -12.70 21.07 -11.65
CA ARG A 127 -12.13 21.45 -12.96
C ARG A 127 -11.60 20.25 -13.72
N GLU A 128 -10.82 19.41 -13.05
CA GLU A 128 -10.29 18.19 -13.67
C GLU A 128 -11.43 17.28 -14.14
N THR A 129 -12.47 17.13 -13.32
CA THR A 129 -13.67 16.35 -13.67
C THR A 129 -14.36 16.90 -14.92
N ILE A 130 -14.52 18.22 -15.02
CA ILE A 130 -15.14 18.86 -16.19
C ILE A 130 -14.25 18.72 -17.43
N GLU A 131 -12.94 18.88 -17.30
CA GLU A 131 -12.00 18.68 -18.41
C GLU A 131 -11.99 17.22 -18.90
N GLN A 132 -12.09 16.26 -17.99
CA GLN A 132 -12.25 14.85 -18.34
C GLN A 132 -13.59 14.62 -19.04
N PHE A 133 -14.67 15.21 -18.54
CA PHE A 133 -16.00 15.12 -19.14
C PHE A 133 -16.02 15.67 -20.57
N LYS A 134 -15.37 16.80 -20.85
CA LYS A 134 -15.20 17.35 -22.21
C LYS A 134 -14.52 16.37 -23.17
N LYS A 135 -13.63 15.51 -22.67
CA LYS A 135 -12.89 14.53 -23.47
C LYS A 135 -13.65 13.20 -23.65
N GLN A 136 -14.70 12.96 -22.88
CA GLN A 136 -15.47 11.72 -22.97
C GLN A 136 -16.24 11.66 -24.29
N LYS A 137 -16.21 10.47 -24.91
CA LYS A 137 -16.98 10.19 -26.12
C LYS A 137 -18.37 9.69 -25.74
N ALA A 138 -19.32 9.86 -26.65
CA ALA A 138 -20.64 9.29 -26.47
C ALA A 138 -20.54 7.77 -26.23
N PRO A 139 -21.33 7.22 -25.30
CA PRO A 139 -21.26 5.81 -24.96
C PRO A 139 -21.68 4.95 -26.16
N GLU A 140 -20.89 3.91 -26.43
CA GLU A 140 -21.26 2.84 -27.34
C GLU A 140 -21.65 1.63 -26.48
N PHE A 141 -22.91 1.20 -26.58
CA PHE A 141 -23.40 0.07 -25.82
C PHE A 141 -23.48 -1.18 -26.71
N TYR A 142 -22.99 -2.29 -26.18
CA TYR A 142 -22.99 -3.57 -26.87
C TYR A 142 -24.14 -4.43 -26.35
N GLN A 143 -25.08 -4.76 -27.22
CA GLN A 143 -26.24 -5.58 -26.87
C GLN A 143 -26.15 -6.97 -27.50
N GLN A 144 -26.58 -7.97 -26.73
CA GLN A 144 -26.74 -9.37 -27.18
C GLN A 144 -28.22 -9.79 -27.01
N PHE A 145 -29.14 -9.15 -27.75
CA PHE A 145 -30.56 -9.50 -27.71
C PHE A 145 -30.97 -10.54 -28.77
N ARG A 146 -30.06 -10.87 -29.69
CA ARG A 146 -30.35 -11.80 -30.79
C ARG A 146 -30.39 -13.26 -30.27
N PRO A 147 -31.38 -14.07 -30.71
CA PRO A 147 -31.54 -15.46 -30.25
C PRO A 147 -30.35 -16.40 -30.54
N ASP A 148 -29.47 -16.02 -31.47
CA ASP A 148 -28.32 -16.83 -31.91
C ASP A 148 -27.19 -16.93 -30.87
N GLY A 149 -27.22 -16.11 -29.81
CA GLY A 149 -26.26 -16.16 -28.69
C GLY A 149 -24.84 -15.66 -28.98
N TYR A 150 -24.45 -15.49 -30.25
CA TYR A 150 -23.09 -15.10 -30.66
C TYR A 150 -22.97 -13.71 -31.29
N SER A 151 -24.07 -13.13 -31.75
CA SER A 151 -24.09 -11.84 -32.44
C SER A 151 -24.22 -10.67 -31.46
N ILE A 152 -23.39 -9.65 -31.65
CA ILE A 152 -23.37 -8.43 -30.85
C ILE A 152 -23.78 -7.25 -31.72
N ASP A 153 -24.82 -6.52 -31.30
CA ASP A 153 -25.22 -5.27 -31.92
C ASP A 153 -24.62 -4.07 -31.17
N LYS A 154 -24.25 -3.02 -31.92
CA LYS A 154 -23.71 -1.78 -31.36
C LYS A 154 -24.78 -0.70 -31.40
N GLU A 155 -25.20 -0.22 -30.23
CA GLU A 155 -25.99 0.99 -30.11
C GLU A 155 -25.07 2.18 -29.88
N LYS A 156 -25.23 3.22 -30.70
CA LYS A 156 -24.55 4.50 -30.54
C LYS A 156 -25.57 5.51 -30.06
N TRP A 157 -25.32 6.09 -28.90
CA TRP A 157 -26.14 7.18 -28.40
C TRP A 157 -25.61 8.48 -28.98
N ASP A 158 -26.49 9.32 -29.50
CA ASP A 158 -26.12 10.66 -29.93
C ASP A 158 -26.22 11.62 -28.73
N MET A 159 -25.26 12.53 -28.63
CA MET A 159 -25.24 13.54 -27.57
C MET A 159 -24.97 14.90 -28.22
N ASP A 160 -25.71 15.92 -27.79
CA ASP A 160 -25.51 17.30 -28.21
C ASP A 160 -24.19 17.86 -27.65
N LYS A 161 -23.09 17.58 -28.35
CA LYS A 161 -21.73 17.96 -27.93
C LYS A 161 -21.57 19.47 -27.78
N SER A 162 -22.22 20.27 -28.62
CA SER A 162 -22.15 21.74 -28.56
C SER A 162 -22.68 22.26 -27.23
N PHE A 163 -23.90 21.87 -26.86
CA PHE A 163 -24.53 22.28 -25.60
C PHE A 163 -23.73 21.84 -24.38
N ILE A 164 -23.19 20.61 -24.41
CA ILE A 164 -22.35 20.09 -23.33
C ILE A 164 -21.05 20.90 -23.19
N LEU A 165 -20.43 21.28 -24.31
CA LEU A 165 -19.19 22.08 -24.30
C LEU A 165 -19.46 23.48 -23.76
N GLU A 166 -20.55 24.14 -24.17
CA GLU A 166 -20.96 25.45 -23.66
C GLU A 166 -21.19 25.41 -22.15
N GLN A 167 -22.01 24.47 -21.66
CA GLN A 167 -22.26 24.30 -20.23
C GLN A 167 -20.98 24.02 -19.43
N ALA A 168 -20.07 23.23 -20.00
CA ALA A 168 -18.78 22.96 -19.37
C ALA A 168 -17.86 24.20 -19.33
N GLU A 169 -17.92 25.09 -20.33
CA GLU A 169 -17.19 26.37 -20.30
C GLU A 169 -17.76 27.33 -19.27
N GLU A 170 -19.10 27.46 -19.20
CA GLU A 170 -19.77 28.27 -18.18
C GLU A 170 -19.42 27.79 -16.76
N ALA A 171 -19.42 26.47 -16.53
CA ALA A 171 -19.04 25.88 -15.26
C ALA A 171 -17.57 26.15 -14.89
N LEU A 172 -16.65 26.08 -15.85
CA LEU A 172 -15.24 26.41 -15.63
C LEU A 172 -15.05 27.88 -15.26
N ASP A 173 -15.77 28.79 -15.91
CA ASP A 173 -15.69 30.23 -15.59
C ASP A 173 -16.32 30.56 -14.23
N TYR A 174 -17.39 29.87 -13.84
CA TYR A 174 -17.94 29.96 -12.48
C TYR A 174 -16.92 29.48 -11.44
N LEU A 175 -16.25 28.36 -11.68
CA LEU A 175 -15.19 27.83 -10.81
C LEU A 175 -13.97 28.78 -10.72
N LYS A 176 -13.66 29.55 -11.77
CA LYS A 176 -12.63 30.62 -11.72
C LYS A 176 -13.05 31.77 -10.80
N LYS A 177 -14.26 32.27 -10.96
CA LYS A 177 -14.79 33.34 -10.10
C LYS A 177 -14.81 32.93 -8.63
N MET A 178 -15.18 31.69 -8.33
CA MET A 178 -15.12 31.17 -6.96
C MET A 178 -13.69 31.09 -6.43
N GLU A 179 -12.74 30.61 -7.23
CA GLU A 179 -11.32 30.57 -6.83
C GLU A 179 -10.76 31.96 -6.53
N ASP A 180 -11.07 32.95 -7.37
CA ASP A 180 -10.62 34.33 -7.21
C ASP A 180 -11.25 35.01 -5.98
N SER A 181 -12.45 34.60 -5.57
CA SER A 181 -13.10 35.10 -4.35
C SER A 181 -12.49 34.57 -3.05
N LEU A 182 -11.74 33.46 -3.13
CA LEU A 182 -11.12 32.80 -1.97
C LEU A 182 -9.67 33.21 -1.74
N LYS A 183 -9.02 33.82 -2.75
CA LYS A 183 -7.69 34.43 -2.69
C LYS A 183 -7.76 35.79 -2.02
#